data_AF-A0AAU6V8Z1-F1
#
_entry.id   AF-A0AAU6V8Z1-F1
#
_cell.length_a   1.000
_cell.length_b   1.000
_cell.length_c   1.000
_cell.angle_alpha   90.00
_cell.angle_beta   90.00
_cell.angle_gamma   90.00
#
_symmetry.space_group_name_H-M   'P 1'
#
loop_
_entity.id
_entity.type
_entity.pdbx_description
1 polymer ?
#
loop_
_entity_poly.entity_id
_entity_poly.type
_entity_poly.pdbx_seq_one_letter_code
_entity_poly.pdbx_strand_id
1 'polypeptide(L)'
;MTAHINAAKGDFAKTVIMPGDPLRAKYIAEHFLEDAREVTSVRNMLGYTGSWQGKPVSVMGHGMGIPSMVLYGHELINDFGVERIIRVGSLGATQRQVQMRDVILAQAAGTDSVTNAKRSAGYHMPTSASFPLLLKAWEQAKAQGLSVRVGNVFSGDLYYDPDEDLIPALERFGILGIDMEVAGLYGLAQQFGIEALAILTVSDHCLTGEETSAEERQLSFNQMISLALAVA
;
A
#
# COMPACT_ATOMS: atom_id res chain seq x y z
N MET A 1 16.22 10.49 -12.58
CA MET A 1 16.93 9.21 -12.46
C MET A 1 17.64 9.15 -11.13
N THR A 2 17.49 8.03 -10.44
CA THR A 2 18.08 7.69 -9.15
C THR A 2 18.80 6.34 -9.27
N ALA A 3 19.27 5.77 -8.17
CA ALA A 3 19.87 4.44 -8.17
C ALA A 3 18.85 3.30 -8.43
N HIS A 4 17.56 3.55 -8.18
CA HIS A 4 16.51 2.51 -8.25
C HIS A 4 15.37 2.85 -9.22
N ILE A 5 15.37 4.05 -9.81
CA ILE A 5 14.36 4.53 -10.77
C ILE A 5 15.06 5.23 -11.95
N ASN A 6 15.03 4.62 -13.13
CA ASN A 6 15.61 5.15 -14.37
C ASN A 6 14.66 6.07 -15.18
N ALA A 7 13.57 6.54 -14.57
CA ALA A 7 12.67 7.51 -15.19
C ALA A 7 13.30 8.91 -15.32
N ALA A 8 12.84 9.68 -16.31
CA ALA A 8 13.15 11.10 -16.46
C ALA A 8 12.31 11.95 -15.48
N LYS A 9 12.77 13.18 -15.22
CA LYS A 9 11.96 14.15 -14.45
C LYS A 9 10.67 14.46 -15.23
N GLY A 10 9.53 14.43 -14.54
CA GLY A 10 8.22 14.62 -15.15
C GLY A 10 7.56 13.35 -15.70
N ASP A 11 8.22 12.19 -15.60
CA ASP A 11 7.64 10.93 -16.05
C ASP A 11 6.56 10.38 -15.12
N PHE A 12 6.62 10.71 -13.83
CA PHE A 12 5.60 10.32 -12.85
C PHE A 12 4.51 11.39 -12.72
N ALA A 13 3.28 10.93 -12.58
CA ALA A 13 2.16 11.75 -12.14
C ALA A 13 2.31 12.14 -10.66
N LYS A 14 1.50 13.12 -10.21
CA LYS A 14 1.49 13.57 -8.81
C LYS A 14 0.92 12.52 -7.85
N THR A 15 0.07 11.63 -8.34
CA THR A 15 -0.44 10.48 -7.61
C THR A 15 0.17 9.18 -8.14
N VAL A 16 0.71 8.36 -7.25
CA VAL A 16 1.22 7.02 -7.57
C VAL A 16 0.44 5.97 -6.79
N ILE A 17 -0.08 4.98 -7.49
CA ILE A 17 -0.63 3.75 -6.91
C ILE A 17 0.51 2.73 -6.76
N MET A 18 0.69 2.18 -5.56
CA MET A 18 1.86 1.38 -5.22
C MET A 18 1.48 -0.02 -4.73
N PRO A 19 1.47 -1.04 -5.61
CA PRO A 19 1.49 -2.44 -5.19
C PRO A 19 2.90 -2.88 -4.77
N GLY A 20 3.00 -3.92 -3.93
CA GLY A 20 4.30 -4.53 -3.60
C GLY A 20 4.90 -5.27 -4.80
N ASP A 21 4.07 -6.03 -5.50
CA ASP A 21 4.46 -6.81 -6.66
C ASP A 21 4.51 -5.94 -7.94
N PRO A 22 5.67 -5.82 -8.61
CA PRO A 22 5.77 -5.10 -9.88
C PRO A 22 4.94 -5.75 -11.02
N LEU A 23 4.65 -7.06 -10.96
CA LEU A 23 3.76 -7.70 -11.93
C LEU A 23 2.30 -7.25 -11.73
N ARG A 24 1.91 -6.92 -10.49
CA ARG A 24 0.62 -6.25 -10.23
C ARG A 24 0.63 -4.81 -10.74
N ALA A 25 1.75 -4.10 -10.65
CA ALA A 25 1.86 -2.76 -11.24
C ALA A 25 1.64 -2.80 -12.76
N LYS A 26 2.26 -3.78 -13.43
CA LYS A 26 2.03 -4.06 -14.86
C LYS A 26 0.58 -4.42 -15.14
N TYR A 27 -0.02 -5.31 -14.37
CA TYR A 27 -1.43 -5.69 -14.53
C TYR A 27 -2.36 -4.46 -14.45
N ILE A 28 -2.19 -3.60 -13.45
CA ILE A 28 -3.00 -2.37 -13.31
C ILE A 28 -2.80 -1.46 -14.52
N ALA A 29 -1.56 -1.26 -14.96
CA ALA A 29 -1.25 -0.42 -16.11
C ALA A 29 -1.91 -0.93 -17.40
N GLU A 30 -1.87 -2.24 -17.66
CA GLU A 30 -2.42 -2.85 -18.87
C GLU A 30 -3.96 -2.92 -18.89
N HIS A 31 -4.60 -3.03 -17.74
CA HIS A 31 -6.05 -3.30 -17.66
C HIS A 31 -6.89 -2.09 -17.24
N PHE A 32 -6.30 -1.10 -16.58
CA PHE A 32 -7.04 0.04 -16.05
C PHE A 32 -6.62 1.37 -16.67
N LEU A 33 -5.37 1.53 -17.12
CA LEU A 33 -4.88 2.81 -17.60
C LEU A 33 -4.98 2.92 -19.12
N GLU A 34 -5.35 4.10 -19.58
CA GLU A 34 -5.25 4.54 -20.98
C GLU A 34 -3.85 5.11 -21.23
N ASP A 35 -3.28 4.83 -22.42
CA ASP A 35 -1.96 5.31 -22.84
C ASP A 35 -0.81 5.04 -21.84
N ALA A 36 -0.88 3.89 -21.16
CA ALA A 36 0.14 3.48 -20.20
C ALA A 36 1.50 3.27 -20.86
N ARG A 37 2.53 3.97 -20.39
CA ARG A 37 3.94 3.70 -20.76
C ARG A 37 4.73 3.23 -19.57
N GLU A 38 5.64 2.29 -19.80
CA GLU A 38 6.67 1.95 -18.81
C GLU A 38 7.64 3.13 -18.68
N VAL A 39 7.84 3.61 -17.45
CA VAL A 39 8.76 4.71 -17.13
C VAL A 39 9.99 4.22 -16.36
N THR A 40 9.91 3.05 -15.72
CA THR A 40 11.06 2.44 -15.06
C THR A 40 10.96 0.92 -14.95
N SER A 41 12.12 0.25 -14.95
CA SER A 41 12.23 -1.21 -14.79
C SER A 41 13.53 -1.65 -14.09
N VAL A 42 14.21 -0.73 -13.38
CA VAL A 42 15.43 -1.06 -12.61
C VAL A 42 15.10 -2.15 -11.57
N ARG A 43 15.92 -3.21 -11.53
CA ARG A 43 15.73 -4.40 -10.67
C ARG A 43 14.40 -5.14 -10.91
N ASN A 44 13.80 -4.98 -12.09
CA ASN A 44 12.43 -5.42 -12.39
C ASN A 44 11.37 -4.79 -11.48
N MET A 45 11.67 -3.66 -10.83
CA MET A 45 10.66 -2.87 -10.14
C MET A 45 9.95 -1.98 -11.15
N LEU A 46 8.89 -2.52 -11.75
CA LEU A 46 8.19 -1.91 -12.85
C LEU A 46 7.39 -0.68 -12.38
N GLY A 47 7.46 0.40 -13.17
CA GLY A 47 6.65 1.59 -12.99
C GLY A 47 6.10 2.09 -14.31
N TYR A 48 4.86 2.54 -14.27
CA TYR A 48 4.09 2.98 -15.43
C TYR A 48 3.43 4.32 -15.15
N THR A 49 3.21 5.10 -16.20
CA THR A 49 2.37 6.30 -16.18
C THR A 49 1.41 6.26 -17.35
N GLY A 50 0.13 6.52 -17.07
CA GLY A 50 -0.93 6.62 -18.06
C GLY A 50 -2.01 7.57 -17.56
N SER A 51 -3.24 7.37 -18.01
CA SER A 51 -4.39 8.11 -17.53
C SER A 51 -5.54 7.19 -17.13
N TRP A 52 -6.36 7.65 -16.19
CA TRP A 52 -7.61 6.98 -15.81
C TRP A 52 -8.72 8.02 -15.79
N GLN A 53 -9.75 7.84 -16.62
CA GLN A 53 -10.82 8.82 -16.81
C GLN A 53 -10.30 10.24 -17.11
N GLY A 54 -9.29 10.33 -17.98
CA GLY A 54 -8.64 11.59 -18.37
C GLY A 54 -7.72 12.22 -17.33
N LYS A 55 -7.50 11.59 -16.17
CA LYS A 55 -6.58 12.07 -15.13
C LYS A 55 -5.25 11.33 -15.19
N PRO A 56 -4.10 12.01 -15.18
CA PRO A 56 -2.80 11.34 -15.15
C PRO A 56 -2.60 10.63 -13.81
N VAL A 57 -2.18 9.36 -13.87
CA VAL A 57 -1.87 8.55 -12.69
C VAL A 57 -0.71 7.61 -13.01
N SER A 58 0.14 7.39 -12.03
CA SER A 58 1.23 6.41 -12.13
C SER A 58 0.94 5.19 -11.28
N VAL A 59 1.52 4.05 -11.67
CA VAL A 59 1.49 2.82 -10.89
C VAL A 59 2.91 2.28 -10.80
N MET A 60 3.39 1.96 -9.60
CA MET A 60 4.77 1.48 -9.44
C MET A 60 4.89 0.44 -8.32
N GLY A 61 5.62 -0.64 -8.60
CA GLY A 61 6.00 -1.61 -7.57
C GLY A 61 6.87 -1.00 -6.47
N HIS A 62 6.75 -1.49 -5.24
CA HIS A 62 7.63 -1.08 -4.13
C HIS A 62 8.37 -2.23 -3.43
N GLY A 63 8.20 -3.48 -3.89
CA GLY A 63 8.78 -4.65 -3.25
C GLY A 63 8.11 -5.00 -1.92
N MET A 64 8.82 -5.78 -1.09
CA MET A 64 8.34 -6.22 0.22
C MET A 64 9.16 -5.60 1.36
N GLY A 65 8.48 -5.26 2.45
CA GLY A 65 9.06 -4.70 3.66
C GLY A 65 9.20 -3.19 3.66
N ILE A 66 9.19 -2.63 4.88
CA ILE A 66 9.35 -1.20 5.14
C ILE A 66 10.61 -0.61 4.49
N PRO A 67 11.80 -1.26 4.54
CA PRO A 67 12.99 -0.72 3.89
C PRO A 67 12.83 -0.51 2.37
N SER A 68 12.15 -1.44 1.69
CA SER A 68 11.90 -1.34 0.25
C SER A 68 10.87 -0.26 -0.08
N MET A 69 9.75 -0.23 0.65
CA MET A 69 8.72 0.79 0.51
C MET A 69 9.28 2.21 0.72
N VAL A 70 10.04 2.41 1.80
CA VAL A 70 10.60 3.73 2.13
C VAL A 70 11.62 4.18 1.10
N LEU A 71 12.42 3.26 0.53
CA LEU A 71 13.38 3.58 -0.54
C LEU A 71 12.68 4.12 -1.78
N TYR A 72 11.72 3.38 -2.35
CA TYR A 72 11.04 3.80 -3.57
C TYR A 72 10.17 5.04 -3.33
N GLY A 73 9.45 5.08 -2.21
CA GLY A 73 8.66 6.25 -1.83
C GLY A 73 9.52 7.50 -1.66
N HIS A 74 10.71 7.39 -1.05
CA HIS A 74 11.59 8.54 -0.86
C HIS A 74 12.07 9.12 -2.20
N GLU A 75 12.48 8.27 -3.14
CA GLU A 75 12.89 8.71 -4.48
C GLU A 75 11.72 9.33 -5.25
N LEU A 76 10.53 8.72 -5.22
CA LEU A 76 9.33 9.26 -5.84
C LEU A 76 8.99 10.67 -5.33
N ILE A 77 9.07 10.89 -4.02
CA ILE A 77 8.78 12.19 -3.40
C ILE A 77 9.85 13.22 -3.77
N ASN A 78 11.13 12.91 -3.52
CA ASN A 78 12.20 13.91 -3.57
C ASN A 78 12.72 14.16 -4.99
N ASP A 79 12.79 13.14 -5.84
CA ASP A 79 13.40 13.23 -7.16
C ASP A 79 12.37 13.40 -8.29
N PHE A 80 11.13 12.93 -8.05
CA PHE A 80 10.04 12.95 -9.03
C PHE A 80 8.84 13.81 -8.61
N GLY A 81 8.84 14.37 -7.41
CA GLY A 81 7.84 15.35 -6.97
C GLY A 81 6.44 14.77 -6.83
N VAL A 82 6.33 13.49 -6.43
CA VAL A 82 5.08 12.82 -6.10
C VAL A 82 4.50 13.42 -4.81
N GLU A 83 3.20 13.69 -4.82
CA GLU A 83 2.47 14.37 -3.74
C GLU A 83 1.44 13.46 -3.06
N ARG A 84 1.11 12.33 -3.68
CA ARG A 84 0.17 11.35 -3.15
C ARG A 84 0.61 9.92 -3.48
N ILE A 85 0.61 9.05 -2.47
CA ILE A 85 0.89 7.61 -2.64
C ILE A 85 -0.28 6.79 -2.09
N ILE A 86 -0.91 5.98 -2.94
CA ILE A 86 -1.95 5.04 -2.54
C ILE A 86 -1.39 3.62 -2.64
N ARG A 87 -1.11 2.97 -1.50
CA ARG A 87 -0.71 1.57 -1.49
C ARG A 87 -1.92 0.68 -1.76
N VAL A 88 -1.76 -0.26 -2.69
CA VAL A 88 -2.73 -1.32 -2.97
C VAL A 88 -2.10 -2.68 -2.71
N GLY A 89 -2.49 -3.29 -1.60
CA GLY A 89 -1.77 -4.43 -1.05
C GLY A 89 -2.69 -5.58 -0.66
N SER A 90 -2.07 -6.60 -0.09
CA SER A 90 -2.79 -7.65 0.61
C SER A 90 -2.35 -7.67 2.07
N LEU A 91 -3.16 -8.31 2.91
CA LEU A 91 -2.86 -8.49 4.33
C LEU A 91 -3.38 -9.84 4.83
N GLY A 92 -2.80 -10.30 5.93
CA GLY A 92 -3.28 -11.44 6.70
C GLY A 92 -4.20 -11.01 7.83
N ALA A 93 -5.43 -11.51 7.86
CA ALA A 93 -6.42 -11.13 8.87
C ALA A 93 -6.06 -11.69 10.25
N THR A 94 -6.15 -10.84 11.28
CA THR A 94 -5.86 -11.17 12.69
C THR A 94 -7.10 -11.10 13.58
N GLN A 95 -8.29 -11.03 12.98
CA GLN A 95 -9.57 -10.86 13.65
C GLN A 95 -10.61 -11.82 13.09
N ARG A 96 -11.35 -12.54 13.95
CA ARG A 96 -12.34 -13.54 13.53
C ARG A 96 -13.50 -12.97 12.70
N GLN A 97 -13.82 -11.69 12.88
CA GLN A 97 -14.86 -10.98 12.16
C GLN A 97 -14.42 -10.44 10.79
N VAL A 98 -13.13 -10.51 10.48
CA VAL A 98 -12.56 -10.11 9.19
C VAL A 98 -12.52 -11.35 8.29
N GLN A 99 -13.06 -11.23 7.09
CA GLN A 99 -13.25 -12.33 6.16
C GLN A 99 -12.30 -12.20 4.97
N MET A 100 -12.00 -13.34 4.34
CA MET A 100 -11.27 -13.39 3.08
C MET A 100 -11.91 -12.46 2.06
N ARG A 101 -11.07 -11.73 1.30
CA ARG A 101 -11.47 -10.72 0.30
C ARG A 101 -12.12 -9.46 0.85
N ASP A 102 -12.23 -9.27 2.17
CA ASP A 102 -12.59 -7.97 2.72
C ASP A 102 -11.58 -6.90 2.27
N VAL A 103 -12.08 -5.69 1.99
CA VAL A 103 -11.24 -4.53 1.69
C VAL A 103 -11.11 -3.67 2.94
N ILE A 104 -9.88 -3.45 3.36
CA ILE A 104 -9.50 -2.67 4.54
C ILE A 104 -8.91 -1.33 4.08
N LEU A 105 -9.47 -0.24 4.61
CA LEU A 105 -8.87 1.08 4.58
C LEU A 105 -8.07 1.26 5.88
N ALA A 106 -6.75 1.18 5.79
CA ALA A 106 -5.88 1.23 6.96
C ALA A 106 -5.82 2.67 7.51
N GLN A 107 -6.46 2.94 8.64
CA GLN A 107 -6.45 4.29 9.24
C GLN A 107 -5.12 4.61 9.93
N ALA A 108 -4.51 3.61 10.57
CA ALA A 108 -3.22 3.70 11.26
C ALA A 108 -2.49 2.37 11.22
N ALA A 109 -1.17 2.43 11.41
CA ALA A 109 -0.33 1.24 11.44
C ALA A 109 0.64 1.26 12.62
N GLY A 110 0.65 0.16 13.38
CA GLY A 110 1.75 -0.20 14.27
C GLY A 110 2.86 -0.92 13.50
N THR A 111 4.03 -1.08 14.11
CA THR A 111 5.13 -1.84 13.52
C THR A 111 6.14 -2.27 14.58
N ASP A 112 6.82 -3.38 14.35
CA ASP A 112 8.03 -3.83 15.05
C ASP A 112 9.31 -3.23 14.45
N SER A 113 9.23 -2.62 13.26
CA SER A 113 10.39 -2.13 12.53
C SER A 113 11.03 -0.92 13.20
N VAL A 114 12.36 -0.97 13.32
CA VAL A 114 13.18 0.15 13.80
C VAL A 114 13.34 1.26 12.75
N THR A 115 12.88 1.06 11.51
CA THR A 115 13.10 1.99 10.40
C THR A 115 12.50 3.37 10.68
N ASN A 116 11.26 3.42 11.16
CA ASN A 116 10.60 4.67 11.52
C ASN A 116 11.27 5.31 12.74
N ALA A 117 11.55 4.52 13.79
CA ALA A 117 12.25 5.01 14.98
C ALA A 117 13.59 5.67 14.63
N LYS A 118 14.36 5.09 13.70
CA LYS A 118 15.63 5.67 13.23
C LYS A 118 15.43 7.05 12.57
N ARG A 119 14.33 7.27 11.86
CA ARG A 119 13.99 8.52 11.18
C ARG A 119 13.37 9.56 12.12
N SER A 120 12.80 9.12 13.24
CA SER A 120 12.17 9.95 14.28
C SER A 120 13.02 10.09 15.55
N ALA A 121 14.36 10.05 15.43
CA ALA A 121 15.29 10.22 16.56
C ALA A 121 15.07 9.24 17.73
N GLY A 122 14.60 8.03 17.44
CA GLY A 122 14.33 6.96 18.40
C GLY A 122 12.91 6.93 18.95
N TYR A 123 12.06 7.92 18.64
CA TYR A 123 10.68 7.97 19.14
C TYR A 123 9.73 7.07 18.33
N HIS A 124 8.78 6.43 19.00
CA HIS A 124 7.70 5.70 18.34
C HIS A 124 6.60 6.67 17.91
N MET A 125 6.73 7.22 16.70
CA MET A 125 5.73 8.12 16.14
C MET A 125 4.50 7.33 15.67
N PRO A 126 3.27 7.79 15.99
CA PRO A 126 2.06 7.17 15.49
C PRO A 126 1.96 7.38 13.97
N THR A 127 1.84 6.30 13.22
CA THR A 127 1.72 6.38 11.76
C THR A 127 0.26 6.23 11.33
N SER A 128 -0.21 7.14 10.48
CA SER A 128 -1.62 7.20 10.07
C SER A 128 -1.77 7.61 8.60
N ALA A 129 -2.91 7.22 8.02
CA ALA A 129 -3.33 7.72 6.72
C ALA A 129 -3.58 9.23 6.76
N SER A 130 -3.53 9.86 5.59
CA SER A 130 -4.03 11.22 5.41
C SER A 130 -5.55 11.21 5.50
N PHE A 131 -6.11 11.90 6.50
CA PHE A 131 -7.55 11.90 6.74
C PHE A 131 -8.39 12.31 5.51
N PRO A 132 -8.03 13.37 4.72
CA PRO A 132 -8.78 13.72 3.52
C PRO A 132 -8.87 12.58 2.50
N LEU A 133 -7.76 11.86 2.29
CA LEU A 133 -7.69 10.74 1.35
C LEU A 133 -8.46 9.51 1.87
N LEU A 134 -8.36 9.22 3.17
CA LEU A 134 -9.13 8.16 3.83
C LEU A 134 -10.63 8.42 3.74
N LEU A 135 -11.08 9.65 4.04
CA LEU A 135 -12.48 10.05 3.94
C LEU A 135 -13.00 9.89 2.51
N LYS A 136 -12.24 10.40 1.52
CA LYS A 136 -12.57 10.27 0.11
C LYS A 136 -12.73 8.80 -0.30
N ALA A 137 -11.84 7.91 0.16
CA ALA A 137 -11.92 6.47 -0.12
C ALA A 137 -13.14 5.82 0.53
N TRP A 138 -13.46 6.16 1.77
CA TRP A 138 -14.65 5.68 2.44
C TRP A 138 -15.94 6.11 1.73
N GLU A 139 -16.06 7.39 1.37
CA GLU A 139 -17.22 7.92 0.66
C GLU A 139 -17.38 7.30 -0.73
N GLN A 140 -16.28 7.13 -1.46
CA GLN A 140 -16.31 6.45 -2.76
C GLN A 140 -16.70 4.99 -2.66
N ALA A 141 -16.20 4.26 -1.65
CA ALA A 141 -16.62 2.89 -1.40
C ALA A 141 -18.12 2.80 -1.13
N LYS A 142 -18.68 3.71 -0.30
CA LYS A 142 -20.11 3.77 -0.04
C LYS A 142 -20.93 4.09 -1.29
N ALA A 143 -20.49 5.05 -2.10
CA ALA A 143 -21.15 5.40 -3.35
C ALA A 143 -21.18 4.23 -4.36
N GLN A 144 -20.16 3.39 -4.35
CA GLN A 144 -20.06 2.20 -5.22
C GLN A 144 -20.73 0.95 -4.61
N GLY A 145 -21.31 1.04 -3.41
CA GLY A 145 -21.89 -0.11 -2.70
C GLY A 145 -20.83 -1.14 -2.26
N LEU A 146 -19.56 -0.77 -2.21
CA LEU A 146 -18.47 -1.63 -1.76
C LEU A 146 -18.47 -1.71 -0.24
N SER A 147 -18.47 -2.95 0.28
CA SER A 147 -18.26 -3.19 1.71
C SER A 147 -16.77 -3.04 2.01
N VAL A 148 -16.44 -2.03 2.80
CA VAL A 148 -15.07 -1.76 3.28
C VAL A 148 -15.08 -1.67 4.80
N ARG A 149 -13.96 -2.04 5.43
CA ARG A 149 -13.71 -1.81 6.85
C ARG A 149 -12.64 -0.76 7.02
N VAL A 150 -12.77 0.09 8.03
CA VAL A 150 -11.74 1.06 8.41
C VAL A 150 -11.18 0.62 9.75
N GLY A 151 -9.86 0.58 9.89
CA GLY A 151 -9.25 0.22 11.17
C GLY A 151 -7.73 0.18 11.10
N ASN A 152 -7.12 -0.27 12.21
CA ASN A 152 -5.67 -0.31 12.34
C ASN A 152 -5.10 -1.60 11.78
N VAL A 153 -3.90 -1.51 11.22
CA VAL A 153 -3.10 -2.66 10.77
C VAL A 153 -1.77 -2.69 11.51
N PHE A 154 -1.00 -3.76 11.31
CA PHE A 154 0.36 -3.86 11.80
C PHE A 154 1.30 -4.20 10.65
N SER A 155 2.43 -3.53 10.55
CA SER A 155 3.46 -3.82 9.55
C SER A 155 4.62 -4.56 10.22
N GLY A 156 4.76 -5.85 9.94
CA GLY A 156 5.84 -6.69 10.48
C GLY A 156 7.04 -6.77 9.54
N ASP A 157 8.25 -6.78 10.09
CA ASP A 157 9.47 -6.98 9.30
C ASP A 157 9.70 -8.47 8.94
N LEU A 158 9.14 -9.39 9.73
CA LEU A 158 9.26 -10.85 9.51
C LEU A 158 7.94 -11.45 9.02
N TYR A 159 7.94 -11.99 7.80
CA TYR A 159 6.81 -12.78 7.32
C TYR A 159 6.71 -14.13 8.05
N TYR A 160 7.87 -14.77 8.23
CA TYR A 160 8.02 -15.98 9.05
C TYR A 160 8.51 -15.58 10.44
N ASP A 161 7.61 -15.01 11.22
CA ASP A 161 7.92 -14.53 12.56
C ASP A 161 7.96 -15.69 13.57
N PRO A 162 9.07 -15.89 14.32
CA PRO A 162 9.13 -16.88 15.39
C PRO A 162 8.35 -16.47 16.66
N ASP A 163 7.89 -15.22 16.77
CA ASP A 163 7.12 -14.75 17.93
C ASP A 163 5.67 -15.24 17.89
N GLU A 164 5.40 -16.29 18.66
CA GLU A 164 4.06 -16.88 18.80
C GLU A 164 3.06 -15.94 19.50
N ASP A 165 3.53 -14.88 20.20
CA ASP A 165 2.66 -13.94 20.90
C ASP A 165 2.17 -12.78 20.02
N LEU A 166 2.77 -12.58 18.83
CA LEU A 166 2.43 -11.49 17.92
C LEU A 166 0.94 -11.54 17.54
N ILE A 167 0.48 -12.63 16.92
CA ILE A 167 -0.91 -12.75 16.45
C ILE A 167 -1.92 -12.65 17.60
N PRO A 168 -1.74 -13.33 18.75
CA PRO A 168 -2.59 -13.13 19.92
C PRO A 168 -2.61 -11.68 20.43
N ALA A 169 -1.49 -10.95 20.40
CA ALA A 169 -1.48 -9.54 20.75
C ALA A 169 -2.29 -8.70 19.76
N LEU A 170 -2.07 -8.88 18.45
CA LEU A 170 -2.83 -8.18 17.41
C LEU A 170 -4.34 -8.46 17.51
N GLU A 171 -4.73 -9.70 17.82
CA GLU A 171 -6.14 -10.08 18.07
C GLU A 171 -6.71 -9.26 19.26
N ARG A 172 -6.03 -9.28 20.41
CA ARG A 172 -6.45 -8.56 21.64
C ARG A 172 -6.59 -7.05 21.47
N PHE A 173 -5.72 -6.44 20.66
CA PHE A 173 -5.73 -4.99 20.42
C PHE A 173 -6.65 -4.55 19.26
N GLY A 174 -7.39 -5.48 18.66
CA GLY A 174 -8.34 -5.16 17.58
C GLY A 174 -7.67 -4.73 16.28
N ILE A 175 -6.39 -5.10 16.08
CA ILE A 175 -5.69 -4.87 14.81
C ILE A 175 -6.32 -5.78 13.76
N LEU A 176 -6.74 -5.23 12.63
CA LEU A 176 -7.51 -5.95 11.61
C LEU A 176 -6.68 -6.96 10.81
N GLY A 177 -5.39 -6.67 10.66
CA GLY A 177 -4.48 -7.59 10.00
C GLY A 177 -3.04 -7.10 9.93
N ILE A 178 -2.18 -7.98 9.42
CA ILE A 178 -0.75 -7.77 9.26
C ILE A 178 -0.38 -7.59 7.78
N ASP A 179 0.40 -6.55 7.50
CA ASP A 179 1.08 -6.31 6.23
C ASP A 179 2.59 -6.11 6.50
N MET A 180 3.36 -5.61 5.52
CA MET A 180 4.80 -5.36 5.72
C MET A 180 5.24 -3.94 5.35
N GLU A 181 4.33 -3.01 5.02
CA GLU A 181 4.73 -1.71 4.44
C GLU A 181 3.97 -0.48 4.94
N VAL A 182 2.72 -0.61 5.39
CA VAL A 182 1.86 0.55 5.69
C VAL A 182 2.54 1.52 6.66
N ALA A 183 3.13 1.03 7.76
CA ALA A 183 3.78 1.89 8.74
C ALA A 183 4.96 2.67 8.14
N GLY A 184 5.73 2.06 7.25
CA GLY A 184 6.83 2.71 6.55
C GLY A 184 6.36 3.81 5.60
N LEU A 185 5.31 3.53 4.83
CA LEU A 185 4.67 4.50 3.93
C LEU A 185 4.10 5.69 4.72
N TYR A 186 3.36 5.43 5.79
CA TYR A 186 2.72 6.48 6.59
C TYR A 186 3.75 7.34 7.33
N GLY A 187 4.78 6.73 7.93
CA GLY A 187 5.89 7.47 8.52
C GLY A 187 6.63 8.33 7.49
N LEU A 188 6.77 7.83 6.25
CA LEU A 188 7.32 8.61 5.14
C LEU A 188 6.45 9.78 4.72
N ALA A 189 5.15 9.55 4.56
CA ALA A 189 4.21 10.59 4.19
C ALA A 189 4.18 11.72 5.22
N GLN A 190 4.15 11.37 6.51
CA GLN A 190 4.20 12.33 7.61
C GLN A 190 5.51 13.14 7.64
N GLN A 191 6.66 12.51 7.37
CA GLN A 191 7.94 13.22 7.33
C GLN A 191 8.00 14.27 6.22
N PHE A 192 7.46 13.96 5.03
CA PHE A 192 7.57 14.82 3.85
C PHE A 192 6.32 15.68 3.56
N GLY A 193 5.25 15.50 4.34
CA GLY A 193 4.01 16.26 4.17
C GLY A 193 3.22 15.90 2.90
N ILE A 194 3.32 14.66 2.42
CA ILE A 194 2.55 14.16 1.28
C ILE A 194 1.30 13.41 1.74
N GLU A 195 0.36 13.14 0.83
CA GLU A 195 -0.81 12.32 1.15
C GLU A 195 -0.52 10.82 0.99
N ALA A 196 -0.98 10.00 1.95
CA ALA A 196 -0.90 8.55 1.82
C ALA A 196 -2.12 7.81 2.36
N LEU A 197 -2.44 6.70 1.71
CA LEU A 197 -3.46 5.74 2.13
C LEU A 197 -3.06 4.33 1.68
N ALA A 198 -3.26 3.33 2.52
CA ALA A 198 -3.22 1.94 2.14
C ALA A 198 -4.64 1.36 2.08
N ILE A 199 -4.96 0.80 0.92
CA ILE A 199 -6.16 0.01 0.66
C ILE A 199 -5.67 -1.42 0.49
N LEU A 200 -6.20 -2.34 1.29
CA LEU A 200 -5.64 -3.69 1.41
C LEU A 200 -6.77 -4.72 1.27
N THR A 201 -6.55 -5.76 0.49
CA THR A 201 -7.48 -6.90 0.43
C THR A 201 -6.99 -8.05 1.31
N VAL A 202 -7.87 -8.64 2.10
CA VAL A 202 -7.55 -9.83 2.91
C VAL A 202 -7.26 -11.00 1.97
N SER A 203 -6.01 -11.46 1.96
CA SER A 203 -5.53 -12.58 1.12
C SER A 203 -5.37 -13.88 1.88
N ASP A 204 -5.29 -13.80 3.20
CA ASP A 204 -5.05 -14.93 4.09
C ASP A 204 -5.56 -14.57 5.50
N HIS A 205 -5.72 -15.59 6.34
CA HIS A 205 -6.28 -15.43 7.67
C HIS A 205 -5.42 -16.16 8.71
N CYS A 206 -4.68 -15.39 9.51
CA CYS A 206 -3.67 -15.91 10.45
C CYS A 206 -4.26 -16.83 11.53
N LEU A 207 -5.53 -16.64 11.90
CA LEU A 207 -6.21 -17.50 12.89
C LEU A 207 -6.80 -18.80 12.33
N THR A 208 -7.18 -18.84 11.04
CA THR A 208 -7.87 -20.00 10.44
C THR A 208 -6.98 -20.79 9.48
N GLY A 209 -5.91 -20.18 8.97
CA GLY A 209 -5.02 -20.76 7.97
C GLY A 209 -5.59 -20.73 6.55
N GLU A 210 -6.71 -20.04 6.31
CA GLU A 210 -7.20 -19.81 4.95
C GLU A 210 -6.22 -18.93 4.17
N GLU A 211 -5.92 -19.29 2.92
CA GLU A 211 -5.03 -18.53 2.05
C GLU A 211 -5.54 -18.53 0.60
N THR A 212 -5.31 -17.42 -0.09
CA THR A 212 -5.49 -17.31 -1.55
C THR A 212 -4.21 -17.69 -2.28
N SER A 213 -4.36 -18.18 -3.52
CA SER A 213 -3.21 -18.44 -4.40
C SER A 213 -2.51 -17.14 -4.84
N ALA A 214 -1.26 -17.24 -5.27
CA ALA A 214 -0.53 -16.08 -5.81
C ALA A 214 -1.24 -15.46 -7.04
N GLU A 215 -1.81 -16.30 -7.89
CA GLU A 215 -2.59 -15.86 -9.07
C GLU A 215 -3.86 -15.11 -8.66
N GLU A 216 -4.60 -15.61 -7.66
CA GLU A 216 -5.76 -14.91 -7.12
C GLU A 216 -5.35 -13.55 -6.54
N ARG A 217 -4.25 -13.47 -5.80
CA ARG A 217 -3.73 -12.20 -5.29
C ARG A 217 -3.35 -11.23 -6.42
N GLN A 218 -2.88 -11.73 -7.55
CA GLN A 218 -2.50 -10.90 -8.69
C GLN A 218 -3.72 -10.38 -9.47
N LEU A 219 -4.72 -11.24 -9.72
CA LEU A 219 -5.78 -10.98 -10.71
C LEU A 219 -7.16 -10.65 -10.11
N SER A 220 -7.43 -10.98 -8.84
CA SER A 220 -8.80 -10.91 -8.29
C SER A 220 -9.11 -9.63 -7.51
N PHE A 221 -8.12 -8.78 -7.22
CA PHE A 221 -8.30 -7.61 -6.34
C PHE A 221 -8.73 -6.33 -7.08
N ASN A 222 -9.57 -6.48 -8.10
CA ASN A 222 -10.01 -5.38 -8.96
C ASN A 222 -10.87 -4.33 -8.24
N GLN A 223 -11.61 -4.71 -7.20
CA GLN A 223 -12.39 -3.75 -6.40
C GLN A 223 -11.50 -2.76 -5.66
N MET A 224 -10.41 -3.24 -5.05
CA MET A 224 -9.40 -2.40 -4.40
C MET A 224 -8.74 -1.45 -5.41
N ILE A 225 -8.36 -1.97 -6.58
CA ILE A 225 -7.68 -1.19 -7.63
C ILE A 225 -8.60 -0.08 -8.15
N SER A 226 -9.86 -0.41 -8.47
CA SER A 226 -10.86 0.57 -8.89
C SER A 226 -11.11 1.65 -7.84
N LEU A 227 -11.16 1.27 -6.56
CA LEU A 227 -11.32 2.25 -5.48
C LEU A 227 -10.11 3.16 -5.35
N ALA A 228 -8.88 2.61 -5.44
CA ALA A 228 -7.64 3.38 -5.41
C ALA A 228 -7.57 4.39 -6.57
N LEU A 229 -7.91 3.96 -7.80
CA LEU A 229 -7.97 4.84 -8.97
C LEU A 229 -9.03 5.94 -8.84
N ALA A 230 -10.22 5.61 -8.29
CA ALA A 230 -11.29 6.58 -8.06
C ALA A 230 -10.88 7.70 -7.08
N VAL A 231 -9.95 7.41 -6.17
CA VAL A 231 -9.45 8.41 -5.20
C VAL A 231 -8.09 8.99 -5.53
N ALA A 232 -7.43 8.49 -6.56
CA ALA A 232 -6.17 9.04 -7.07
C ALA A 232 -6.32 10.49 -7.54
#